data_AF-A0A265EAG7-F1
#
_entry.id   AF-A0A265EAG7-F1
#
_cell.length_a   1.000
_cell.length_b   1.000
_cell.length_c   1.000
_cell.angle_alpha   90.00
_cell.angle_beta   90.00
_cell.angle_gamma   90.00
#
_symmetry.space_group_name_H-M   'P 1'
#
loop_
_entity.id
_entity.type
_entity.pdbx_description
1 polymer ?
#
loop_
_entity_poly.entity_id
_entity_poly.type
_entity_poly.pdbx_seq_one_letter_code
_entity_poly.pdbx_strand_id
1 'polypeptide(L)'
;MKVQETKFQNHKMKTWTPYFIIACGFIGATIGSFLAYFIQGEFPYSVMIGAAVASFILCVIQFIKQTSKKDRLPEADERTIKNLKRYFAATSHLTVGVLFISLTAFTLIGYDSVPLLYLWILFFSYIWIGGIGAIIVKRR
;
A
#
# COMPACT_ATOMS: atom_id res chain seq x y z
N MET A 1 39.59 -1.27 -2.83
CA MET A 1 38.44 -2.16 -3.11
C MET A 1 37.63 -2.49 -1.84
N LYS A 2 38.19 -3.16 -0.83
CA LYS A 2 37.47 -3.55 0.42
C LYS A 2 36.70 -2.45 1.18
N VAL A 3 37.21 -1.21 1.21
CA VAL A 3 36.59 -0.08 1.94
C VAL A 3 35.33 0.46 1.27
N GLN A 4 35.23 0.37 -0.06
CA GLN A 4 34.03 0.79 -0.80
C GLN A 4 32.92 -0.26 -0.71
N GLU A 5 33.28 -1.55 -0.73
CA GLU A 5 32.32 -2.66 -0.53
C GLU A 5 31.66 -2.63 0.86
N THR A 6 32.43 -2.35 1.92
CA THR A 6 31.89 -2.23 3.29
C THR A 6 30.93 -1.04 3.44
N LYS A 7 31.21 0.10 2.81
CA LYS A 7 30.29 1.26 2.81
C LYS A 7 28.99 0.97 2.07
N PHE A 8 29.07 0.28 0.92
CA PHE A 8 27.90 -0.13 0.14
C PHE A 8 27.03 -1.15 0.90
N GLN A 9 27.65 -2.14 1.53
CA GLN A 9 26.97 -3.11 2.38
C GLN A 9 26.27 -2.44 3.58
N ASN A 10 26.94 -1.50 4.27
CA ASN A 10 26.34 -0.78 5.39
C ASN A 10 25.15 0.10 4.99
N HIS A 11 25.20 0.74 3.81
CA HIS A 11 24.06 1.50 3.29
C HIS A 11 22.89 0.56 2.94
N LYS A 12 23.16 -0.56 2.26
CA LYS A 12 22.13 -1.55 1.93
C LYS A 12 21.48 -2.08 3.21
N MET A 13 22.28 -2.53 4.19
CA MET A 13 21.82 -3.00 5.50
C MET A 13 20.87 -2.02 6.19
N LYS A 14 21.25 -0.73 6.29
CA LYS A 14 20.44 0.31 6.95
C LYS A 14 19.06 0.51 6.32
N THR A 15 18.91 0.17 5.03
CA THR A 15 17.66 0.34 4.30
C THR A 15 16.71 -0.86 4.47
N TRP A 16 17.27 -2.06 4.73
CA TRP A 16 16.52 -3.30 4.92
C TRP A 16 16.15 -3.57 6.39
N THR A 17 16.92 -3.03 7.35
CA THR A 17 16.63 -3.11 8.79
C THR A 17 15.17 -2.81 9.17
N PRO A 18 14.52 -1.73 8.69
CA PRO A 18 13.14 -1.43 9.08
C PRO A 18 12.13 -2.46 8.56
N TYR A 19 12.30 -3.01 7.35
CA TYR A 19 11.43 -4.09 6.86
C TYR A 19 11.60 -5.37 7.67
N PHE A 20 12.84 -5.68 8.08
CA PHE A 20 13.11 -6.80 8.96
C PHE A 20 12.40 -6.65 10.31
N ILE A 21 12.44 -5.45 10.93
CA ILE A 21 11.72 -5.16 12.18
C ILE A 21 10.22 -5.35 12.02
N ILE A 22 9.63 -4.85 10.92
CA ILE A 22 8.19 -5.03 10.63
C ILE A 22 7.85 -6.51 10.50
N ALA A 23 8.65 -7.29 9.76
CA ALA A 23 8.46 -8.73 9.60
C ALA A 23 8.56 -9.47 10.94
N CYS A 24 9.54 -9.14 11.79
CA CYS A 24 9.65 -9.70 13.14
C CYS A 24 8.42 -9.38 13.99
N GLY A 25 7.89 -8.15 13.90
CA GLY A 25 6.65 -7.77 14.59
C GLY A 25 5.45 -8.60 14.15
N PHE A 26 5.30 -8.83 12.83
CA PHE A 26 4.24 -9.67 12.29
C PHE A 26 4.37 -11.15 12.72
N ILE A 27 5.59 -11.69 12.67
CA ILE A 27 5.87 -13.05 13.15
C ILE A 27 5.57 -13.16 14.66
N GLY A 28 5.96 -12.17 15.45
CA GLY A 28 5.64 -12.11 16.88
C GLY A 28 4.14 -12.11 17.16
N ALA A 29 3.36 -11.33 16.40
CA ALA A 29 1.90 -11.34 16.49
C ALA A 29 1.30 -12.69 16.08
N THR A 30 1.87 -13.34 15.07
CA THR A 30 1.46 -14.68 14.64
C THR A 30 1.68 -15.71 15.75
N ILE A 31 2.89 -15.76 16.31
CA ILE A 31 3.24 -16.67 17.41
C ILE A 31 2.38 -16.39 18.64
N GLY A 32 2.18 -15.11 18.99
CA GLY A 32 1.32 -14.71 20.11
C GLY A 32 -0.14 -15.14 19.91
N SER A 33 -0.65 -15.08 18.68
CA SER A 33 -2.00 -15.54 18.35
C SER A 33 -2.14 -17.06 18.48
N PHE A 34 -1.12 -17.82 18.07
CA PHE A 34 -1.09 -19.27 18.31
C PHE A 34 -1.04 -19.62 19.80
N LEU A 35 -0.24 -18.90 20.58
CA LEU A 35 -0.17 -19.10 22.03
C LEU A 35 -1.51 -18.80 22.70
N ALA A 36 -2.16 -17.69 22.31
CA ALA A 36 -3.50 -17.34 22.79
C ALA A 36 -4.53 -18.43 22.45
N TYR A 37 -4.46 -19.01 21.24
CA TYR A 37 -5.31 -20.14 20.84
C TYR A 37 -5.13 -21.37 21.76
N PHE A 38 -3.89 -21.72 22.11
CA PHE A 38 -3.64 -22.85 23.02
C PHE A 38 -4.17 -22.62 24.44
N ILE A 39 -4.24 -21.37 24.89
CA ILE A 39 -4.71 -21.02 26.25
C ILE A 39 -6.22 -20.84 26.30
N GLN A 40 -6.79 -20.16 25.30
CA GLN A 40 -8.19 -19.73 25.28
C GLN A 40 -9.09 -20.64 24.46
N GLY A 41 -8.53 -21.52 23.62
CA GLY A 41 -9.27 -22.42 22.73
C GLY A 41 -9.84 -21.75 21.47
N GLU A 42 -9.83 -20.41 21.39
CA GLU A 42 -10.32 -19.64 20.25
C GLU A 42 -9.20 -18.82 19.61
N PHE A 43 -9.19 -18.78 18.27
CA PHE A 43 -8.12 -18.09 17.55
C PHE A 43 -8.46 -16.60 17.44
N PRO A 44 -7.59 -15.67 17.90
CA PRO A 44 -7.90 -14.25 17.91
C PRO A 44 -7.72 -13.62 16.51
N TYR A 45 -8.69 -13.84 15.63
CA TYR A 45 -8.67 -13.33 14.25
C TYR A 45 -8.53 -11.80 14.18
N SER A 46 -9.11 -11.08 15.15
CA SER A 46 -9.01 -9.62 15.24
C SER A 46 -7.55 -9.16 15.39
N VAL A 47 -6.75 -9.86 16.19
CA VAL A 47 -5.32 -9.58 16.40
C VAL A 47 -4.53 -9.87 15.12
N MET A 48 -4.83 -10.99 14.46
CA MET A 48 -4.12 -11.40 13.24
C MET A 48 -4.38 -10.42 12.08
N ILE A 49 -5.63 -10.00 11.89
CA ILE A 49 -6.01 -8.99 10.89
C ILE A 49 -5.37 -7.64 11.23
N GLY A 50 -5.43 -7.22 12.50
CA GLY A 50 -4.79 -5.99 12.96
C GLY A 50 -3.28 -5.97 12.69
N ALA A 51 -2.59 -7.07 13.00
CA ALA A 51 -1.16 -7.22 12.75
C ALA A 51 -0.82 -7.17 11.25
N ALA A 52 -1.63 -7.81 10.40
CA ALA A 52 -1.44 -7.79 8.95
C ALA A 52 -1.61 -6.37 8.39
N VAL A 53 -2.68 -5.68 8.77
CA VAL A 53 -2.96 -4.30 8.33
C VAL A 53 -1.87 -3.34 8.81
N ALA A 54 -1.47 -3.42 10.08
CA ALA A 54 -0.41 -2.57 10.62
C ALA A 54 0.92 -2.79 9.90
N SER A 55 1.30 -4.05 9.67
CA SER A 55 2.53 -4.41 8.96
C SER A 55 2.52 -3.89 7.52
N PHE A 56 1.39 -4.01 6.82
CA PHE A 56 1.24 -3.49 5.47
C PHE A 56 1.41 -1.95 5.44
N ILE A 57 0.73 -1.24 6.34
CA ILE A 57 0.84 0.23 6.44
C ILE A 57 2.29 0.65 6.71
N LEU A 58 2.97 0.00 7.66
CA LEU A 58 4.36 0.31 7.99
C LEU A 58 5.30 0.03 6.81
N CYS A 59 5.09 -1.06 6.07
CA CYS A 59 5.83 -1.36 4.84
C CYS A 59 5.63 -0.26 3.79
N VAL A 60 4.40 0.20 3.59
CA VAL A 60 4.10 1.31 2.66
C VAL A 60 4.79 2.61 3.11
N ILE A 61 4.70 2.98 4.38
CA ILE A 61 5.38 4.17 4.93
C ILE A 61 6.90 4.06 4.71
N GLN A 62 7.48 2.90 5.02
CA GLN A 62 8.92 2.69 4.87
C GLN A 62 9.35 2.75 3.39
N PHE A 63 8.53 2.18 2.50
CA PHE A 63 8.73 2.28 1.07
C PHE A 63 8.69 3.75 0.61
N ILE A 64 7.71 4.53 1.04
CA ILE A 64 7.62 5.96 0.71
C ILE A 64 8.86 6.70 1.20
N LYS A 65 9.29 6.48 2.45
CA LYS A 65 10.48 7.11 3.04
C LYS A 65 11.76 6.76 2.28
N GLN A 66 11.98 5.49 1.98
CA GLN A 66 13.15 5.02 1.24
C GLN A 66 13.20 5.61 -0.16
N THR A 67 12.04 5.70 -0.80
CA THR A 67 11.96 6.17 -2.16
C THR A 67 12.12 7.72 -2.12
N SER A 68 11.61 8.44 -1.11
CA SER A 68 11.69 9.91 -1.00
C SER A 68 13.13 10.40 -0.84
N LYS A 69 13.75 10.87 -1.93
CA LYS A 69 15.05 11.56 -1.88
C LYS A 69 14.88 12.91 -1.18
N LYS A 70 15.78 13.25 -0.26
CA LYS A 70 15.98 14.65 0.20
C LYS A 70 16.65 15.42 -0.93
N ASP A 71 15.90 15.74 -1.98
CA ASP A 71 16.40 16.63 -3.02
C ASP A 71 16.13 18.08 -2.63
N ARG A 72 17.10 18.97 -2.87
CA ARG A 72 16.98 20.42 -2.59
C ARG A 72 16.33 21.18 -3.77
N LEU A 73 15.73 20.45 -4.70
CA LEU A 73 15.02 21.01 -5.84
C LEU A 73 13.61 21.47 -5.38
N PRO A 74 13.06 22.54 -5.95
CA PRO A 74 11.72 23.01 -5.60
C PRO A 74 10.71 21.87 -5.72
N GLU A 75 9.90 21.66 -4.68
CA GLU A 75 9.02 20.49 -4.52
C GLU A 75 7.95 20.32 -5.61
N ALA A 76 7.74 21.36 -6.42
CA ALA A 76 6.75 21.40 -7.48
C ALA A 76 7.26 22.22 -8.66
N ASP A 77 7.91 21.55 -9.61
CA ASP A 77 8.04 22.05 -10.98
C ASP A 77 6.66 21.96 -11.67
N GLU A 78 6.36 22.90 -12.59
CA GLU A 78 5.10 22.93 -13.36
C GLU A 78 4.85 21.59 -14.06
N ARG A 79 5.93 20.95 -14.52
CA ARG A 79 5.92 19.62 -15.12
C ARG A 79 5.38 18.55 -14.16
N THR A 80 5.82 18.55 -12.91
CA THR A 80 5.39 17.59 -11.88
C THR A 80 3.92 17.77 -11.56
N ILE A 81 3.44 19.01 -11.43
CA ILE A 81 2.02 19.31 -11.21
C ILE A 81 1.18 18.84 -12.41
N LYS A 82 1.65 19.11 -13.65
CA LYS A 82 0.94 18.69 -14.87
C LYS A 82 0.84 17.17 -14.99
N ASN A 83 1.92 16.45 -14.72
CA ASN A 83 1.95 14.99 -14.71
C ASN A 83 0.99 14.41 -13.65
N LEU A 84 1.01 15.00 -12.45
CA LEU A 84 0.15 14.57 -11.35
C LEU A 84 -1.33 14.80 -11.65
N LYS A 85 -1.69 15.98 -12.20
CA LYS A 85 -3.06 16.28 -12.65
C LYS A 85 -3.53 15.29 -13.72
N ARG A 86 -2.68 15.00 -14.72
CA ARG A 86 -3.01 14.03 -15.79
C ARG A 86 -3.20 12.62 -15.23
N TYR A 87 -2.36 12.22 -14.26
CA TYR A 87 -2.48 10.93 -13.61
C TYR A 87 -3.80 10.79 -12.83
N PHE A 88 -4.15 11.77 -11.99
CA PHE A 88 -5.41 11.74 -11.25
C PHE A 88 -6.63 11.81 -12.16
N ALA A 89 -6.58 12.60 -13.24
CA ALA A 89 -7.63 12.61 -14.24
C ALA A 89 -7.79 11.23 -14.92
N ALA A 90 -6.70 10.60 -15.35
CA ALA A 90 -6.78 9.29 -15.99
C ALA A 90 -7.29 8.21 -15.02
N THR A 91 -6.79 8.17 -13.80
CA THR A 91 -7.21 7.18 -12.79
C THR A 91 -8.66 7.37 -12.37
N SER A 92 -9.14 8.60 -12.20
CA SER A 92 -10.56 8.85 -11.86
C SER A 92 -11.51 8.39 -12.98
N HIS A 93 -11.21 8.72 -14.24
CA HIS A 93 -12.03 8.32 -15.37
C HIS A 93 -12.00 6.80 -15.59
N LEU A 94 -10.83 6.16 -15.37
CA LEU A 94 -10.73 4.71 -15.44
C LEU A 94 -11.59 4.05 -14.35
N THR A 95 -11.52 4.53 -13.10
CA THR A 95 -12.34 3.99 -12.01
C THR A 95 -13.83 4.15 -12.27
N VAL A 96 -14.26 5.32 -12.75
CA VAL A 96 -15.66 5.54 -13.13
C VAL A 96 -16.06 4.64 -14.30
N GLY A 97 -15.19 4.48 -15.31
CA GLY A 97 -15.44 3.58 -16.43
C GLY A 97 -15.59 2.12 -16.00
N VAL A 98 -14.72 1.63 -15.13
CA VAL A 98 -14.82 0.29 -14.53
C VAL A 98 -16.13 0.14 -13.75
N LEU A 99 -16.50 1.13 -12.95
CA LEU A 99 -17.77 1.13 -12.22
C LEU A 99 -18.97 0.99 -13.17
N PHE A 100 -19.03 1.80 -14.23
CA PHE A 100 -20.12 1.73 -15.21
C PHE A 100 -20.17 0.39 -15.94
N ILE A 101 -19.03 -0.14 -16.38
CA ILE A 101 -18.94 -1.44 -17.05
C ILE A 101 -19.41 -2.56 -16.11
N SER A 102 -18.96 -2.57 -14.86
CA SER A 102 -19.36 -3.56 -13.87
C SER A 102 -20.85 -3.49 -13.55
N LEU A 103 -21.41 -2.30 -13.35
CA LEU A 103 -22.86 -2.13 -13.10
C LEU A 103 -23.69 -2.61 -14.29
N THR A 104 -23.26 -2.28 -15.51
CA THR A 104 -23.92 -2.76 -16.74
C THR A 104 -23.90 -4.28 -16.82
N ALA A 105 -22.74 -4.90 -16.57
CA ALA A 105 -22.61 -6.35 -16.57
C ALA A 105 -23.51 -7.02 -15.52
N PHE A 106 -23.55 -6.50 -14.29
CA PHE A 106 -24.42 -7.04 -13.25
C PHE A 106 -25.91 -6.91 -13.62
N THR A 107 -26.30 -5.78 -14.21
CA THR A 107 -27.67 -5.55 -14.68
C THR A 107 -28.05 -6.57 -15.77
N LEU A 108 -27.16 -6.82 -16.75
CA LEU A 108 -27.41 -7.79 -17.82
C LEU A 108 -27.50 -9.24 -17.33
N ILE A 109 -26.85 -9.56 -16.22
CA ILE A 109 -26.91 -10.89 -15.57
C ILE A 109 -28.16 -11.03 -14.68
N GLY A 110 -28.95 -9.97 -14.50
CA GLY A 110 -30.18 -9.97 -13.71
C GLY A 110 -29.98 -9.74 -12.21
N TYR A 111 -28.87 -9.09 -11.81
CA TYR A 111 -28.71 -8.63 -10.44
C TYR A 111 -29.46 -7.32 -10.23
N ASP A 112 -30.48 -7.34 -9.37
CA ASP A 112 -31.30 -6.15 -9.06
C ASP A 112 -30.64 -5.18 -8.07
N SER A 113 -29.61 -5.64 -7.35
CA SER A 113 -28.87 -4.81 -6.39
C SER A 113 -27.44 -5.29 -6.21
N VAL A 114 -26.56 -4.35 -5.84
CA VAL A 114 -25.15 -4.63 -5.56
C VAL A 114 -24.88 -4.37 -4.08
N PRO A 115 -24.30 -5.33 -3.34
CA PRO A 115 -23.87 -5.12 -1.97
C PRO A 115 -22.95 -3.91 -1.82
N LEU A 116 -23.21 -3.04 -0.84
CA LEU A 116 -22.43 -1.84 -0.58
C LEU A 116 -20.94 -2.15 -0.34
N LEU A 117 -20.63 -3.34 0.18
CA LEU A 117 -19.27 -3.81 0.41
C LEU A 117 -18.42 -3.83 -0.87
N TYR A 118 -19.00 -4.16 -2.04
CA TYR A 118 -18.25 -4.14 -3.31
C TYR A 118 -17.92 -2.71 -3.75
N LEU A 119 -18.81 -1.75 -3.52
CA LEU A 119 -18.54 -0.34 -3.76
C LEU A 119 -17.43 0.17 -2.83
N TRP A 120 -17.46 -0.20 -1.55
CA TRP A 120 -16.39 0.14 -0.61
C TRP A 120 -15.03 -0.38 -1.07
N ILE A 121 -14.95 -1.65 -1.49
CA ILE A 121 -13.71 -2.23 -2.02
C ILE A 121 -13.20 -1.43 -3.22
N LEU A 122 -14.09 -1.07 -4.15
CA LEU A 122 -13.72 -0.28 -5.32
C LEU A 122 -13.16 1.10 -4.93
N PHE A 123 -13.82 1.83 -4.03
CA PHE A 123 -13.34 3.15 -3.59
C PHE A 123 -12.03 3.07 -2.78
N PHE A 124 -11.88 2.08 -1.90
CA PHE A 124 -10.61 1.87 -1.20
C PHE A 124 -9.49 1.54 -2.19
N SER A 125 -9.74 0.66 -3.16
CA SER A 125 -8.75 0.34 -4.20
C SER A 125 -8.33 1.59 -4.98
N TYR A 126 -9.27 2.48 -5.31
CA TYR A 126 -8.99 3.75 -5.98
C TYR A 126 -8.08 4.66 -5.15
N ILE A 127 -8.35 4.80 -3.84
CA ILE A 127 -7.51 5.61 -2.95
C ILE A 127 -6.09 5.06 -2.88
N TRP A 128 -5.94 3.73 -2.73
CA TRP A 128 -4.63 3.09 -2.65
C TRP A 128 -3.84 3.21 -3.96
N ILE A 129 -4.47 2.89 -5.10
CA ILE A 129 -3.84 3.01 -6.42
C ILE A 129 -3.50 4.47 -6.71
N GLY A 130 -4.43 5.39 -6.46
CA GLY A 130 -4.25 6.82 -6.62
C GLY A 130 -3.08 7.35 -5.79
N GLY A 131 -3.06 7.04 -4.48
CA GLY A 131 -2.01 7.48 -3.57
C GLY A 131 -0.62 6.93 -3.91
N ILE A 132 -0.51 5.62 -4.12
CA ILE A 132 0.79 4.99 -4.44
C ILE A 132 1.28 5.45 -5.82
N GLY A 133 0.42 5.44 -6.84
CA GLY A 133 0.81 5.84 -8.18
C GLY A 133 1.14 7.33 -8.29
N ALA A 134 0.50 8.20 -7.49
CA ALA A 134 0.88 9.61 -7.39
C ALA A 134 2.32 9.81 -6.92
N ILE A 135 2.78 9.00 -5.95
CA ILE A 135 4.16 9.03 -5.45
C ILE A 135 5.14 8.58 -6.53
N ILE A 136 4.75 7.63 -7.39
CA ILE A 136 5.55 7.15 -8.51
C ILE A 136 5.62 8.22 -9.62
N VAL A 137 4.49 8.81 -10.00
CA VAL A 137 4.41 9.84 -11.05
C VAL A 137 5.11 11.12 -10.65
N LYS A 138 5.05 11.52 -9.37
CA LYS A 138 5.79 12.70 -8.86
C LYS A 138 7.30 12.63 -9.11
N ARG A 139 7.87 11.44 -9.31
CA ARG A 139 9.32 11.22 -9.51
C ARG A 139 9.76 11.26 -10.97
N ARG A 140 8.82 11.34 -11.93
CA ARG A 140 9.09 11.39 -13.37
C ARG A 140 8.77 12.76 -13.96
#